data_AF-A0A1W0E344-F1
#
_entry.id   AF-A0A1W0E344-F1
#
_cell.length_a   1.000
_cell.length_b   1.000
_cell.length_c   1.000
_cell.angle_alpha   90.00
_cell.angle_beta   90.00
_cell.angle_gamma   90.00
#
_symmetry.space_group_name_H-M   'P 1'
#
loop_
_entity.id
_entity.type
_entity.pdbx_description
1 polymer ?
#
loop_
_entity_poly.entity_id
_entity_poly.type
_entity_poly.pdbx_seq_one_letter_code
_entity_poly.pdbx_strand_id
1 'polypeptide(L)'
;MMTGKPSNQMDYLFTFFHFEHDGDSLIEQAIAKKKTLFHYGDKMWSDLFTGVRKCTCNFCSYGKERIFEKEKETYDLFISGKKGSWPRHEINLLHMISVDSLGHELCDLNRGEIRERAVLYNTWIKEIYNKMDKDTLLVVTSDHGVTNQGEHVGMTDDELASFCLFLSKSKINLSKEKSKKRKFYSSKYIDEFM
;
A
#
# COMPACT_ATOMS: atom_id res chain seq x y z
N MET A 1 8.87 0.60 -4.94
CA MET A 1 8.24 1.85 -4.43
C MET A 1 9.10 2.67 -3.47
N MET A 2 9.82 2.05 -2.50
CA MET A 2 10.43 2.80 -1.38
C MET A 2 11.79 3.47 -1.68
N THR A 3 12.48 3.09 -2.75
CA THR A 3 13.87 3.51 -3.03
C THR A 3 13.96 4.78 -3.89
N GLY A 4 12.88 5.17 -4.57
CA GLY A 4 12.88 6.28 -5.53
C GLY A 4 13.74 6.04 -6.78
N LYS A 5 14.28 4.84 -6.97
CA LYS A 5 15.08 4.42 -8.13
C LYS A 5 14.22 3.57 -9.08
N PRO A 6 14.44 3.63 -10.41
CA PRO A 6 13.85 2.67 -11.33
C PRO A 6 14.23 1.24 -10.95
N SER A 7 13.25 0.35 -10.86
CA SER A 7 13.49 -1.07 -10.56
C SER A 7 14.25 -1.75 -11.70
N ASN A 8 15.06 -2.74 -11.35
CA ASN A 8 15.73 -3.64 -12.31
C ASN A 8 15.51 -5.12 -11.92
N GLN A 9 15.99 -6.05 -12.77
CA GLN A 9 15.80 -7.49 -12.56
C GLN A 9 16.43 -8.02 -11.26
N MET A 10 17.54 -7.43 -10.80
CA MET A 10 18.16 -7.82 -9.53
C MET A 10 17.27 -7.42 -8.35
N ASP A 11 16.63 -6.25 -8.41
CA ASP A 11 15.70 -5.81 -7.37
C ASP A 11 14.51 -6.79 -7.25
N TYR A 12 14.01 -7.28 -8.39
CA TYR A 12 12.95 -8.30 -8.40
C TYR A 12 13.41 -9.60 -7.73
N LEU A 13 14.59 -10.10 -8.09
CA LEU A 13 15.14 -11.33 -7.50
C LEU A 13 15.40 -11.17 -6.00
N PHE A 14 15.98 -10.05 -5.58
CA PHE A 14 16.24 -9.79 -4.16
C PHE A 14 14.94 -9.68 -3.35
N THR A 15 13.93 -9.04 -3.92
CA THR A 15 12.59 -8.98 -3.31
C THR A 15 11.98 -10.37 -3.20
N PHE A 16 12.02 -11.16 -4.28
CA PHE A 16 11.46 -12.52 -4.34
C PHE A 16 12.13 -13.48 -3.35
N PHE A 17 13.45 -13.35 -3.14
CA PHE A 17 14.20 -14.15 -2.18
C PHE A 17 14.22 -13.56 -0.76
N HIS A 18 13.49 -12.47 -0.52
CA HIS A 18 13.43 -11.81 0.78
C HIS A 18 14.82 -11.38 1.30
N PHE A 19 15.71 -10.93 0.41
CA PHE A 19 16.99 -10.38 0.81
C PHE A 19 16.80 -8.98 1.40
N GLU A 20 17.44 -8.74 2.54
CA GLU A 20 17.44 -7.43 3.17
C GLU A 20 17.90 -6.36 2.17
N HIS A 21 17.18 -5.23 2.16
CA HIS A 21 17.49 -4.12 1.29
C HIS A 21 18.73 -3.37 1.82
N ASP A 22 19.78 -3.33 1.00
CA ASP A 22 20.96 -2.53 1.26
C ASP A 22 20.92 -1.25 0.39
N GLY A 23 20.53 -0.13 0.99
CA GLY A 23 20.54 1.16 0.29
C GLY A 23 19.61 2.23 0.85
N ASP A 24 19.69 3.42 0.22
CA ASP A 24 18.82 4.55 0.56
C ASP A 24 17.36 4.26 0.17
N SER A 25 16.46 4.48 1.11
CA SER A 25 15.02 4.32 0.94
C SER A 25 14.25 5.26 1.85
N LEU A 26 12.97 5.46 1.57
CA LEU A 26 12.07 6.23 2.44
C LEU A 26 12.05 5.69 3.88
N ILE A 27 12.20 4.36 4.02
CA ILE A 27 12.20 3.66 5.31
C ILE A 27 13.46 4.03 6.10
N GLU A 28 14.63 3.90 5.47
CA GLU A 28 15.91 4.26 6.09
C GLU A 28 15.98 5.73 6.46
N GLN A 29 15.50 6.62 5.57
CA GLN A 29 15.43 8.06 5.84
C GLN A 29 14.48 8.39 7.01
N ALA A 30 13.38 7.64 7.16
CA ALA A 30 12.46 7.83 8.28
C ALA A 30 13.09 7.40 9.61
N ILE A 31 13.76 6.24 9.62
CA ILE A 31 14.47 5.71 10.80
C ILE A 31 15.59 6.68 11.20
N ALA A 32 16.39 7.16 10.25
CA ALA A 32 17.45 8.15 10.50
C ALA A 32 16.91 9.45 11.12
N LYS A 33 15.67 9.84 10.78
CA LYS A 33 14.94 10.97 11.37
C LYS A 33 14.19 10.62 12.66
N LYS A 34 14.51 9.50 13.29
CA LYS A 34 13.91 9.00 14.54
C LYS A 34 12.39 8.84 14.46
N LYS A 35 11.87 8.54 13.27
CA LYS A 35 10.47 8.12 13.11
C LYS A 35 10.33 6.65 13.49
N THR A 36 9.21 6.31 14.11
CA THR A 36 8.87 4.93 14.40
C THR A 36 8.03 4.39 13.26
N LEU A 37 8.46 3.31 12.63
CA LEU A 37 7.72 2.69 11.54
C LEU A 37 7.05 1.40 12.01
N PHE A 38 5.74 1.33 11.84
CA PHE A 38 4.91 0.17 12.15
C PHE A 38 4.40 -0.46 10.88
N HIS A 39 4.57 -1.78 10.76
CA HIS A 39 4.11 -2.55 9.60
C HIS A 39 3.03 -3.55 10.00
N TYR A 40 1.98 -3.58 9.18
CA TYR A 40 0.81 -4.43 9.26
C TYR A 40 0.63 -5.08 7.88
N GLY A 41 0.87 -6.39 7.76
CA GLY A 41 0.82 -7.10 6.49
C GLY A 41 1.70 -8.34 6.52
N ASP A 42 2.02 -8.87 5.34
CA ASP A 42 2.85 -10.05 5.18
C ASP A 42 4.34 -9.83 5.55
N LYS A 43 5.08 -10.93 5.65
CA LYS A 43 6.46 -10.92 6.14
C LYS A 43 7.45 -10.14 5.26
N MET A 44 7.17 -9.91 3.96
CA MET A 44 8.11 -9.35 2.98
C MET A 44 8.74 -8.05 3.48
N TRP A 45 7.92 -7.06 3.86
CA TRP A 45 8.39 -5.76 4.34
C TRP A 45 9.38 -5.84 5.50
N SER A 46 9.14 -6.82 6.36
CA SER A 46 9.92 -7.01 7.57
C SER A 46 11.20 -7.82 7.36
N ASP A 47 11.32 -8.47 6.21
CA ASP A 47 12.54 -9.11 5.75
C ASP A 47 13.40 -8.13 4.95
N LEU A 48 12.76 -7.27 4.15
CA LEU A 48 13.45 -6.25 3.37
C LEU A 48 14.01 -5.11 4.24
N PHE A 49 13.31 -4.72 5.31
CA PHE A 49 13.68 -3.56 6.12
C PHE A 49 13.74 -3.91 7.61
N THR A 50 14.95 -4.11 8.16
CA THR A 50 15.15 -4.55 9.54
C THR A 50 14.76 -3.53 10.61
N GLY A 51 14.71 -2.24 10.27
CA GLY A 51 14.28 -1.18 11.18
C GLY A 51 12.75 -1.04 11.37
N VAL A 52 11.95 -1.84 10.66
CA VAL A 52 10.48 -1.80 10.71
C VAL A 52 9.94 -2.60 11.90
N ARG A 53 9.10 -1.97 12.73
CA ARG A 53 8.44 -2.66 13.86
C ARG A 53 7.25 -3.47 13.37
N LYS A 54 7.29 -4.76 13.66
CA LYS A 54 6.24 -5.73 13.33
C LYS A 54 5.03 -5.55 14.25
N CYS A 55 3.89 -5.13 13.71
CA CYS A 55 2.61 -5.12 14.40
C CYS A 55 1.76 -6.29 13.89
N THR A 56 2.26 -7.48 14.21
CA THR A 56 1.55 -8.77 14.34
C THR A 56 0.41 -9.02 13.36
N CYS A 57 0.77 -9.45 12.15
CA CYS A 57 0.15 -10.53 11.37
C CYS A 57 1.06 -10.84 10.17
N ASN A 58 2.33 -11.20 10.42
CA ASN A 58 3.31 -11.51 9.36
C ASN A 58 2.98 -12.84 8.66
N PHE A 59 1.90 -12.85 7.88
CA PHE A 59 1.56 -14.00 7.07
C PHE A 59 2.54 -14.17 5.90
N CYS A 60 2.56 -15.37 5.32
CA CYS A 60 3.46 -15.69 4.21
C CYS A 60 3.05 -14.88 2.97
N SER A 61 3.99 -14.13 2.39
CA SER A 61 3.78 -13.26 1.23
C SER A 61 3.29 -14.01 -0.01
N TYR A 62 3.62 -15.29 -0.13
CA TYR A 62 3.24 -16.15 -1.25
C TYR A 62 2.32 -17.32 -0.85
N GLY A 63 1.87 -17.35 0.41
CA GLY A 63 1.10 -18.46 0.94
C GLY A 63 -0.39 -18.31 0.65
N LYS A 64 -0.98 -19.22 -0.11
CA LYS A 64 -2.41 -19.18 -0.51
C LYS A 64 -3.40 -19.43 0.65
N GLU A 65 -2.93 -19.97 1.77
CA GLU A 65 -3.82 -20.42 2.83
C GLU A 65 -4.36 -19.24 3.67
N ARG A 66 -5.69 -19.05 3.60
CA ARG A 66 -6.45 -18.15 4.46
C ARG A 66 -5.94 -16.71 4.46
N ILE A 67 -5.45 -16.23 3.30
CA ILE A 67 -4.93 -14.86 3.14
C ILE A 67 -5.99 -13.85 3.59
N PHE A 68 -7.23 -14.06 3.18
CA PHE A 68 -8.29 -13.09 3.47
C PHE A 68 -8.57 -12.94 4.97
N GLU A 69 -8.66 -14.05 5.70
CA GLU A 69 -8.88 -14.02 7.14
C GLU A 69 -7.72 -13.35 7.86
N LYS A 70 -6.47 -13.66 7.46
CA LYS A 70 -5.26 -13.06 8.02
C LYS A 70 -5.18 -11.56 7.73
N GLU A 71 -5.59 -11.12 6.55
CA GLU A 71 -5.70 -9.68 6.24
C GLU A 71 -6.74 -8.98 7.09
N LYS A 72 -7.90 -9.61 7.29
CA LYS A 72 -8.94 -9.03 8.13
C LYS A 72 -8.45 -8.88 9.58
N GLU A 73 -7.79 -9.90 10.12
CA GLU A 73 -7.14 -9.83 11.44
C GLU A 73 -6.07 -8.71 11.49
N THR A 74 -5.27 -8.57 10.43
CA THR A 74 -4.27 -7.50 10.29
C THR A 74 -4.92 -6.12 10.31
N TYR A 75 -6.01 -5.94 9.55
CA TYR A 75 -6.77 -4.70 9.49
C TYR A 75 -7.44 -4.39 10.82
N ASP A 76 -8.08 -5.38 11.45
CA ASP A 76 -8.72 -5.23 12.76
C ASP A 76 -7.71 -4.81 13.83
N LEU A 77 -6.49 -5.34 13.79
CA LEU A 77 -5.39 -4.89 14.65
C LEU A 77 -4.95 -3.46 14.33
N PHE A 78 -4.77 -3.14 13.04
CA PHE A 78 -4.39 -1.80 12.59
C PHE A 78 -5.39 -0.74 13.09
N ILE A 79 -6.69 -1.03 12.98
CA ILE A 79 -7.74 -0.07 13.31
C ILE A 79 -8.05 -0.02 14.81
N SER A 80 -7.89 -1.13 15.54
CA SER A 80 -8.13 -1.21 16.99
C SER A 80 -7.00 -0.64 17.83
N GLY A 81 -5.75 -0.75 17.37
CA GLY A 81 -4.56 -0.20 18.02
C GLY A 81 -4.53 1.34 18.04
N LYS A 82 -5.48 2.00 17.37
CA LYS A 82 -5.50 3.46 17.17
C LYS A 82 -6.77 4.08 17.78
N LYS A 83 -6.82 4.10 19.12
CA LYS A 83 -7.83 4.87 19.88
C LYS A 83 -7.35 6.31 20.08
N GLY A 84 -7.54 7.18 19.09
CA GLY A 84 -7.32 8.62 19.24
C GLY A 84 -6.67 9.28 18.02
N SER A 85 -5.35 9.25 17.94
CA SER A 85 -4.56 9.88 16.89
C SER A 85 -3.39 9.01 16.45
N TRP A 86 -2.87 9.27 15.26
CA TRP A 86 -1.60 8.71 14.80
C TRP A 86 -0.50 9.71 15.20
N PRO A 87 0.37 9.39 16.17
CA PRO A 87 1.40 10.32 16.59
C PRO A 87 2.26 10.79 15.42
N ARG A 88 2.58 12.08 15.36
CA ARG A 88 3.31 12.74 14.25
C ARG A 88 4.70 12.16 13.94
N HIS A 89 5.24 11.32 14.83
CA HIS A 89 6.51 10.64 14.66
C HIS A 89 6.37 9.19 14.18
N GLU A 90 5.14 8.73 13.93
CA GLU A 90 4.87 7.38 13.43
C GLU A 90 4.61 7.37 11.93
N ILE A 91 5.11 6.33 11.26
CA ILE A 91 4.71 5.94 9.91
C ILE A 91 4.08 4.57 10.04
N ASN A 92 2.88 4.39 9.50
CA ASN A 92 2.18 3.12 9.56
C ASN A 92 2.00 2.61 8.13
N LEU A 93 2.54 1.43 7.84
CA LEU A 93 2.43 0.75 6.56
C LEU A 93 1.42 -0.38 6.71
N LEU A 94 0.32 -0.30 5.96
CA LEU A 94 -0.69 -1.33 5.86
C LEU A 94 -0.58 -1.96 4.46
N HIS A 95 -0.10 -3.19 4.39
CA HIS A 95 0.09 -3.92 3.14
C HIS A 95 -0.94 -5.03 3.00
N MET A 96 -1.64 -5.03 1.86
CA MET A 96 -2.77 -5.91 1.55
C MET A 96 -2.59 -6.48 0.14
N ILE A 97 -2.75 -7.79 0.02
CA ILE A 97 -2.49 -8.65 -1.15
C ILE A 97 -3.70 -9.48 -1.60
N SER A 98 -4.81 -9.54 -0.85
CA SER A 98 -5.87 -10.52 -1.15
C SER A 98 -6.62 -10.26 -2.45
N VAL A 99 -6.68 -9.02 -2.93
CA VAL A 99 -7.20 -8.72 -4.27
C VAL A 99 -6.32 -9.34 -5.35
N ASP A 100 -5.00 -9.20 -5.22
CA ASP A 100 -4.03 -9.79 -6.15
C ASP A 100 -4.12 -11.33 -6.13
N SER A 101 -4.03 -11.91 -4.93
CA SER A 101 -4.12 -13.37 -4.77
C SER A 101 -5.43 -13.95 -5.34
N LEU A 102 -6.54 -13.22 -5.21
CA LEU A 102 -7.83 -13.65 -5.74
C LEU A 102 -7.88 -13.54 -7.27
N GLY A 103 -7.22 -12.53 -7.85
CA GLY A 103 -7.03 -12.41 -9.30
C GLY A 103 -6.33 -13.63 -9.89
N HIS A 104 -5.21 -14.04 -9.29
CA HIS A 104 -4.46 -15.25 -9.67
C HIS A 104 -5.25 -16.55 -9.49
N GLU A 105 -6.11 -16.62 -8.47
CA GLU A 105 -6.91 -17.81 -8.20
C GLU A 105 -8.05 -17.98 -9.23
N LEU A 106 -8.72 -16.88 -9.58
CA LEU A 106 -9.91 -16.92 -10.41
C LEU A 106 -9.62 -16.83 -11.91
N CYS A 107 -8.46 -16.30 -12.30
CA CYS A 107 -8.05 -16.08 -13.69
C CYS A 107 -9.04 -15.24 -14.52
N ASP A 108 -9.89 -14.44 -13.87
CA ASP A 108 -10.89 -13.56 -14.49
C ASP A 108 -11.25 -12.43 -13.53
N LEU A 109 -10.96 -11.18 -13.91
CA LEU A 109 -11.26 -10.01 -13.09
C LEU A 109 -12.75 -9.64 -13.04
N ASN A 110 -13.60 -10.19 -13.91
CA ASN A 110 -15.05 -9.89 -13.93
C ASN A 110 -15.85 -10.63 -12.86
N ARG A 111 -15.17 -11.46 -12.07
CA ARG A 111 -15.75 -12.25 -10.99
C ARG A 111 -16.24 -11.36 -9.86
N GLY A 112 -17.43 -11.67 -9.34
CA GLY A 112 -18.09 -10.87 -8.30
C GLY A 112 -17.27 -10.80 -7.01
N GLU A 113 -16.52 -11.85 -6.71
CA GLU A 113 -15.65 -11.99 -5.56
C GLU A 113 -14.54 -10.92 -5.52
N ILE A 114 -13.97 -10.56 -6.69
CA ILE A 114 -12.95 -9.50 -6.81
C ILE A 114 -13.57 -8.15 -6.53
N ARG A 115 -14.77 -7.90 -7.08
CA ARG A 115 -15.53 -6.67 -6.80
C ARG A 115 -15.86 -6.54 -5.32
N GLU A 116 -16.30 -7.61 -4.68
CA GLU A 116 -16.58 -7.64 -3.24
C GLU A 116 -15.33 -7.27 -2.43
N ARG A 117 -14.15 -7.78 -2.82
CA ARG A 117 -12.89 -7.46 -2.15
C ARG A 117 -12.46 -6.00 -2.35
N ALA A 118 -12.63 -5.46 -3.55
CA ALA A 118 -12.38 -4.05 -3.82
C ALA A 118 -13.33 -3.12 -3.03
N VAL A 119 -14.61 -3.48 -2.91
CA VAL A 119 -15.59 -2.74 -2.10
C VAL A 119 -15.23 -2.77 -0.61
N LEU A 120 -14.72 -3.91 -0.11
CA LEU A 120 -14.22 -4.01 1.25
C LEU A 120 -13.02 -3.08 1.49
N TYR A 121 -12.04 -3.06 0.58
CA TYR A 121 -10.89 -2.15 0.69
C TYR A 121 -11.33 -0.69 0.67
N ASN A 122 -12.30 -0.33 -0.17
CA ASN A 122 -12.89 1.01 -0.14
C ASN A 122 -13.53 1.34 1.22
N THR A 123 -14.22 0.37 1.83
CA THR A 123 -14.82 0.53 3.17
C THR A 123 -13.75 0.76 4.23
N TRP A 124 -12.66 -0.01 4.19
CA TRP A 124 -11.50 0.16 5.08
C TRP A 124 -10.85 1.53 4.89
N ILE A 125 -10.58 1.96 3.66
CA ILE A 125 -10.00 3.29 3.38
C ILE A 125 -10.88 4.41 3.96
N LYS A 126 -12.21 4.32 3.81
CA LYS A 126 -13.15 5.29 4.39
C LYS A 126 -13.10 5.30 5.92
N GLU A 127 -13.04 4.13 6.56
CA GLU A 127 -12.92 4.04 8.01
C GLU A 127 -11.59 4.65 8.52
N ILE A 128 -10.48 4.35 7.85
CA ILE A 128 -9.16 4.92 8.16
C ILE A 128 -9.22 6.44 8.05
N TYR A 129 -9.73 6.96 6.93
CA TYR A 129 -9.89 8.39 6.72
C TYR A 129 -10.76 9.04 7.81
N ASN A 130 -11.86 8.39 8.20
CA ASN A 130 -12.73 8.92 9.25
C ASN A 130 -12.04 8.98 10.62
N LYS A 131 -11.23 7.97 10.95
CA LYS A 131 -10.50 7.91 12.23
C LYS A 131 -9.24 8.79 12.27
N MET A 132 -8.57 9.03 11.15
CA MET A 132 -7.31 9.78 11.15
C MET A 132 -7.48 11.24 11.61
N ASP A 133 -6.45 11.82 12.21
CA ASP A 133 -6.47 13.22 12.64
C ASP A 133 -6.20 14.19 11.46
N LYS A 134 -6.24 15.50 11.73
CA LYS A 134 -6.02 16.55 10.72
C LYS A 134 -4.57 16.69 10.27
N ASP A 135 -3.63 16.17 11.05
CA ASP A 135 -2.19 16.27 10.79
C ASP A 135 -1.63 14.99 10.13
N THR A 136 -2.51 14.03 9.82
CA THR A 136 -2.18 12.77 9.16
C THR A 136 -2.44 12.86 7.65
N LEU A 137 -1.47 12.37 6.87
CA LEU A 137 -1.61 12.15 5.43
C LEU A 137 -1.84 10.66 5.20
N LEU A 138 -2.98 10.30 4.60
CA LEU A 138 -3.25 8.95 4.13
C LEU A 138 -2.80 8.85 2.67
N VAL A 139 -1.89 7.93 2.39
CA VAL A 139 -1.44 7.59 1.03
C VAL A 139 -1.96 6.19 0.72
N VAL A 140 -2.76 6.07 -0.34
CA VAL A 140 -3.26 4.79 -0.84
C VAL A 140 -2.67 4.58 -2.22
N THR A 141 -1.99 3.46 -2.45
CA THR A 141 -1.31 3.19 -3.72
C THR A 141 -1.33 1.70 -4.01
N SER A 142 -1.31 1.33 -5.29
CA SER A 142 -0.90 -0.01 -5.72
C SER A 142 0.56 0.01 -6.16
N ASP A 143 1.21 -1.13 -6.13
CA ASP A 143 2.56 -1.35 -6.64
C ASP A 143 2.57 -1.79 -8.11
N HIS A 144 1.53 -2.50 -8.54
CA HIS A 144 1.31 -2.89 -9.94
C HIS A 144 -0.18 -2.84 -10.32
N GLY A 145 -0.45 -3.11 -11.59
CA GLY A 145 -1.77 -3.47 -12.10
C GLY A 145 -1.78 -4.95 -12.51
N VAL A 146 -2.85 -5.39 -13.16
CA VAL A 146 -3.04 -6.79 -13.56
C VAL A 146 -3.77 -6.87 -14.90
N THR A 147 -3.50 -7.92 -15.67
CA THR A 147 -4.31 -8.27 -16.85
C THR A 147 -5.73 -8.74 -16.44
N ASN A 148 -6.63 -8.87 -17.40
CA ASN A 148 -7.97 -9.45 -17.16
C ASN A 148 -7.94 -10.87 -16.59
N GLN A 149 -6.82 -11.58 -16.72
CA GLN A 149 -6.58 -12.90 -16.17
C GLN A 149 -5.88 -12.88 -14.80
N GLY A 150 -5.63 -11.70 -14.22
CA GLY A 150 -4.95 -11.57 -12.92
C GLY A 150 -3.42 -11.63 -12.99
N GLU A 151 -2.83 -11.74 -14.17
CA GLU A 151 -1.36 -11.80 -14.34
C GLU A 151 -0.70 -10.42 -14.19
N HIS A 152 0.55 -10.38 -13.69
CA HIS A 152 1.34 -9.15 -13.48
C HIS A 152 2.87 -9.31 -13.64
N VAL A 153 3.30 -9.85 -14.77
CA VAL A 153 4.74 -9.98 -15.11
C VAL A 153 5.37 -8.69 -15.66
N GLY A 154 4.59 -7.61 -15.80
CA GLY A 154 5.07 -6.26 -16.14
C GLY A 154 5.32 -6.04 -17.63
N MET A 155 4.54 -6.69 -18.51
CA MET A 155 4.73 -6.65 -19.96
C MET A 155 3.73 -5.74 -20.68
N THR A 156 2.56 -5.54 -20.09
CA THR A 156 1.44 -4.79 -20.69
C THR A 156 1.17 -3.49 -19.94
N ASP A 157 0.53 -2.54 -20.61
CA ASP A 157 0.14 -1.26 -20.00
C ASP A 157 -0.78 -1.46 -18.78
N ASP A 158 -1.64 -2.49 -18.80
CA ASP A 158 -2.53 -2.84 -17.69
C ASP A 158 -1.74 -3.34 -16.46
N GLU A 159 -0.68 -4.11 -16.67
CA GLU A 159 0.20 -4.59 -15.59
C GLU A 159 1.08 -3.47 -15.02
N LEU A 160 1.48 -2.52 -15.86
CA LEU A 160 2.28 -1.37 -15.47
C LEU A 160 1.44 -0.24 -14.84
N ALA A 161 0.12 -0.27 -15.02
CA ALA A 161 -0.78 0.72 -14.47
C ALA A 161 -0.88 0.59 -12.95
N SER A 162 -0.57 1.66 -12.23
CA SER A 162 -0.75 1.77 -10.79
C SER A 162 -1.53 3.03 -10.47
N PHE A 163 -2.22 3.03 -9.33
CA PHE A 163 -2.88 4.22 -8.81
C PHE A 163 -2.15 4.74 -7.57
N CYS A 164 -2.24 6.05 -7.34
CA CYS A 164 -1.77 6.70 -6.13
C CYS A 164 -2.73 7.82 -5.74
N LEU A 165 -3.20 7.80 -4.50
CA LEU A 165 -4.17 8.72 -3.92
C LEU A 165 -3.61 9.30 -2.62
N PHE A 166 -3.72 10.62 -2.48
CA PHE A 166 -3.31 11.36 -1.28
C PHE A 166 -4.56 11.99 -0.65
N LEU A 167 -4.88 11.58 0.58
CA LEU A 167 -6.01 12.09 1.34
C LEU A 167 -5.53 12.81 2.60
N SER A 168 -6.06 14.01 2.83
CA SER A 168 -5.76 14.83 4.00
C SER A 168 -7.02 15.58 4.42
N LYS A 169 -7.29 15.63 5.74
CA LYS A 169 -8.36 16.47 6.30
C LYS A 169 -7.98 17.95 6.34
N SER A 170 -6.68 18.24 6.27
CA SER A 170 -6.15 19.60 6.16
C SER A 170 -5.91 19.97 4.70
N LYS A 171 -6.04 21.26 4.38
CA LYS A 171 -5.69 21.78 3.05
C LYS A 171 -4.22 21.50 2.75
N ILE A 172 -3.97 20.79 1.66
CA ILE A 172 -2.61 20.59 1.13
C ILE A 172 -2.20 21.89 0.45
N ASN A 173 -1.26 22.63 1.06
CA ASN A 173 -0.67 23.81 0.44
C ASN A 173 0.30 23.35 -0.65
N LEU A 174 -0.22 23.12 -1.86
CA LEU A 174 0.61 22.92 -3.04
C LEU A 174 1.35 24.23 -3.33
N SER A 175 2.67 24.22 -3.20
CA SER A 175 3.51 25.34 -3.64
C SER A 175 3.23 25.57 -5.12
N LYS A 176 2.90 26.81 -5.51
CA LYS A 176 2.65 27.19 -6.91
C LYS A 176 3.96 27.24 -7.72
N GLU A 177 4.89 26.32 -7.50
CA GLU A 177 5.97 26.13 -8.45
C GLU A 177 5.35 25.62 -9.73
N LYS A 178 5.36 26.47 -10.76
CA LYS A 178 4.94 26.14 -12.12
C LYS A 178 5.85 25.03 -12.63
N SER A 179 5.52 23.78 -12.31
CA SER A 179 6.10 22.62 -12.97
C SER A 179 5.70 22.72 -14.44
N LYS A 180 6.63 23.21 -15.27
CA LYS A 180 6.50 23.18 -16.72
C LYS A 180 6.33 21.69 -17.10
N LYS A 181 5.14 21.34 -17.61
CA LYS A 181 4.75 20.02 -18.17
C LYS A 181 4.33 18.90 -17.20
N ARG A 182 3.42 19.14 -16.25
CA ARG A 182 2.59 18.04 -15.71
C ARG A 182 1.11 18.36 -15.91
N LYS A 183 0.45 17.62 -16.80
CA LYS A 183 -1.02 17.63 -16.91
C LYS A 183 -1.56 16.94 -15.65
N PHE A 184 -2.01 17.74 -14.68
CA PHE A 184 -2.82 17.23 -13.60
C PHE A 184 -4.23 16.99 -14.16
N TYR A 185 -4.61 15.72 -14.29
CA TYR A 185 -6.00 15.35 -14.57
C TYR A 185 -6.71 15.24 -13.22
N SER A 186 -7.48 16.26 -12.83
CA SER A 186 -8.45 16.10 -11.75
C SER A 186 -9.64 15.34 -12.34
N SER A 187 -9.74 14.03 -12.07
CA SER A 187 -10.91 13.28 -12.47
C SER A 187 -12.05 13.54 -11.48
N LYS A 188 -13.28 13.53 -11.98
CA LYS A 188 -14.54 13.78 -11.27
C LYS A 188 -14.85 12.74 -10.17
N TYR A 189 -14.02 11.69 -10.04
CA TYR A 189 -14.23 10.56 -9.14
C TYR A 189 -13.94 10.87 -7.66
N ILE A 190 -13.35 12.03 -7.34
CA ILE A 190 -13.17 12.46 -5.94
C ILE A 190 -14.53 12.75 -5.28
N ASP A 191 -15.51 13.26 -6.03
CA ASP A 191 -16.83 13.59 -5.50
C ASP A 191 -17.67 12.34 -5.16
N GLU A 192 -17.33 11.16 -5.72
CA GLU A 192 -17.97 9.88 -5.38
C GLU A 192 -17.30 9.18 -4.18
N PHE A 193 -16.15 9.67 -3.73
CA PHE A 193 -15.38 9.07 -2.63
C PHE A 193 -15.77 9.62 -1.25
N MET A 194 -16.28 10.86 -1.19
CA MET A 194 -16.81 11.50 0.03
C MET A 194 -18.29 11.17 0.26
#